data_AF-A0A7C6K2C7-F1
#
_entry.id   AF-A0A7C6K2C7-F1
#
_cell.length_a   1.000
_cell.length_b   1.000
_cell.length_c   1.000
_cell.angle_alpha   90.00
_cell.angle_beta   90.00
_cell.angle_gamma   90.00
#
_symmetry.space_group_name_H-M   'P 1'
#
loop_
_entity.id
_entity.type
_entity.pdbx_description
1 polymer ?
#
loop_
_entity_poly.entity_id
_entity_poly.type
_entity_poly.pdbx_seq_one_letter_code
_entity_poly.pdbx_strand_id
1 'polypeptide(L)'
;MKTKQDLNKIREENLKKLNLLDNNKYRVVVGMASCGLAASADVIYDIIEQTIKEKGLKDISLTSVGCIGECALEPIVEVYD
;
A
#
# COMPACT_ATOMS: atom_id res chain seq x y z
N MET A 1 7.87 -22.85 17.36
CA MET A 1 8.13 -21.53 17.98
C MET A 1 9.33 -20.92 17.26
N LYS A 2 9.28 -19.67 16.80
CA LYS A 2 10.42 -19.06 16.07
C LYS A 2 11.53 -18.67 17.06
N THR A 3 12.79 -18.83 16.66
CA THR A 3 13.95 -18.51 17.49
C THR A 3 14.28 -17.01 17.44
N LYS A 4 15.10 -16.51 18.37
CA LYS A 4 15.57 -15.11 18.36
C LYS A 4 16.28 -14.74 17.05
N GLN A 5 17.01 -15.67 16.44
CA GLN A 5 17.64 -15.45 15.14
C GLN A 5 16.62 -15.33 14.00
N ASP A 6 15.55 -16.13 14.03
CA ASP A 6 14.48 -16.03 13.03
C ASP A 6 13.75 -14.68 13.13
N LEU A 7 13.48 -14.21 14.35
CA LEU A 7 12.88 -12.91 14.58
C LEU A 7 13.76 -11.76 14.09
N ASN A 8 15.07 -11.85 14.32
CA ASN A 8 16.03 -10.85 13.83
C ASN A 8 16.08 -10.81 12.30
N LYS A 9 16.10 -11.96 11.63
CA LYS A 9 16.06 -12.02 10.15
C LYS A 9 14.78 -11.38 9.60
N ILE A 10 13.62 -11.71 10.16
CA ILE A 10 12.34 -11.12 9.75
C ILE A 10 12.37 -9.60 9.93
N ARG A 11 12.92 -9.11 11.05
CA ARG A 11 13.06 -7.67 11.29
C ARG A 11 13.93 -7.01 10.21
N GLU A 12 15.10 -7.57 9.91
CA GLU A 12 16.00 -7.03 8.88
C GLU A 12 15.37 -7.02 7.48
N GLU A 13 14.66 -8.08 7.10
CA GLU A 13 13.95 -8.17 5.83
C GLU A 13 12.87 -7.10 5.70
N ASN A 14 12.09 -6.87 6.75
CA ASN A 14 11.03 -5.85 6.74
C ASN A 14 11.61 -4.43 6.74
N LEU A 15 12.69 -4.17 7.47
CA LEU A 15 13.36 -2.86 7.46
C LEU A 15 13.89 -2.51 6.06
N LYS A 16 14.45 -3.48 5.33
CA LYS A 16 14.89 -3.28 3.94
C LYS A 16 13.72 -2.93 3.01
N LYS A 17 12.56 -3.59 3.18
CA LYS A 17 11.34 -3.28 2.41
C LYS A 17 10.82 -1.88 2.68
N LEU A 18 10.84 -1.43 3.93
CA LEU A 18 10.42 -0.07 4.30
C LEU A 18 11.31 1.00 3.67
N ASN A 19 12.63 0.83 3.72
CA ASN A 19 13.57 1.77 3.09
C ASN A 19 13.37 1.89 1.57
N LEU A 20 12.92 0.83 0.89
CA LEU A 20 12.61 0.87 -0.54
C LEU A 20 11.38 1.74 -0.84
N LEU A 21 10.40 1.78 0.08
CA LEU A 21 9.19 2.59 -0.06
C LEU A 21 9.45 4.10 0.14
N ASP A 22 10.44 4.47 0.96
CA ASP A 22 10.79 5.87 1.24
C ASP A 22 11.59 6.55 0.11
N ASN A 23 12.12 5.79 -0.85
CA ASN A 23 12.81 6.35 -2.02
C ASN A 23 11.84 6.80 -3.14
N ASN A 24 10.54 6.51 -2.99
CA ASN A 24 9.54 6.93 -3.97
C ASN A 24 9.06 8.34 -3.64
N LYS A 25 9.00 9.19 -4.67
CA LYS A 25 8.56 10.58 -4.55
C LYS A 25 7.10 10.67 -4.13
N TYR A 26 6.24 9.84 -4.70
CA TYR A 26 4.82 9.86 -4.38
C TYR A 26 4.37 8.56 -3.72
N ARG A 27 3.52 8.68 -2.69
CA ARG A 27 2.85 7.55 -2.06
C ARG A 27 1.35 7.65 -2.28
N VAL A 28 0.81 6.67 -2.99
CA VAL A 28 -0.62 6.49 -3.20
C VAL A 28 -1.12 5.43 -2.22
N VAL A 29 -2.12 5.76 -1.42
CA VAL A 29 -2.77 4.80 -0.52
C VAL A 29 -4.24 4.63 -0.86
N VAL A 30 -4.72 3.39 -0.74
CA VAL A 30 -6.13 3.05 -0.99
C VAL A 30 -6.70 2.39 0.27
N GLY A 31 -7.80 2.93 0.78
CA GLY A 31 -8.54 2.34 1.90
C GLY A 31 -9.24 1.05 1.48
N MET A 32 -8.74 -0.09 1.94
CA MET A 32 -9.21 -1.44 1.55
C MET A 32 -9.68 -2.26 2.76
N ALA A 33 -10.25 -1.61 3.77
CA ALA A 33 -10.98 -2.29 4.84
C ALA A 33 -12.33 -2.83 4.33
N SER A 34 -13.18 -3.34 5.24
CA SER A 34 -14.44 -4.01 4.87
C SER A 34 -15.38 -3.15 4.02
N CYS A 35 -15.57 -1.88 4.40
CA CYS A 35 -16.45 -0.97 3.67
C CYS A 35 -15.80 -0.55 2.32
N GLY A 36 -14.48 -0.31 2.29
CA GLY A 36 -13.74 -0.06 1.05
C GLY A 36 -13.83 -1.21 0.05
N LEU A 37 -13.69 -2.45 0.50
CA LEU A 37 -13.89 -3.63 -0.35
C LEU A 37 -15.33 -3.76 -0.82
N ALA A 38 -16.32 -3.46 0.04
CA ALA A 38 -17.72 -3.43 -0.36
C ALA A 38 -18.02 -2.34 -1.41
N ALA A 39 -17.23 -1.26 -1.42
CA ALA A 39 -17.25 -0.18 -2.40
C ALA A 39 -16.28 -0.40 -3.59
N SER A 40 -15.79 -1.63 -3.78
CA SER A 40 -14.91 -2.02 -4.89
C SER A 40 -13.52 -1.35 -4.92
N ALA A 41 -12.93 -1.09 -3.74
CA ALA A 41 -11.57 -0.56 -3.63
C ALA A 41 -10.49 -1.49 -4.22
N ASP A 42 -10.76 -2.79 -4.31
CA ASP A 42 -9.91 -3.80 -4.96
C ASP A 42 -9.76 -3.54 -6.46
N VAL A 43 -10.87 -3.26 -7.15
CA VAL A 43 -10.85 -2.92 -8.57
C VAL A 43 -10.07 -1.63 -8.81
N ILE A 44 -10.26 -0.62 -7.96
CA ILE A 44 -9.54 0.65 -8.04
C ILE A 44 -8.03 0.43 -7.83
N TYR A 45 -7.66 -0.36 -6.82
CA TYR A 45 -6.27 -0.69 -6.54
C TYR A 45 -5.60 -1.36 -7.75
N ASP A 46 -6.23 -2.37 -8.34
CA ASP A 46 -5.68 -3.11 -9.48
C ASP A 46 -5.49 -2.22 -10.71
N ILE A 47 -6.45 -1.32 -11.00
CA ILE A 47 -6.35 -0.37 -12.12
C ILE A 47 -5.19 0.60 -11.91
N ILE A 48 -5.02 1.12 -10.68
CA ILE A 48 -3.89 2.01 -10.36
C ILE A 48 -2.57 1.26 -10.53
N GLU A 49 -2.49 0.02 -10.03
CA GLU A 49 -1.28 -0.80 -10.14
C GLU A 49 -0.91 -1.08 -11.61
N GLN A 50 -1.89 -1.45 -12.43
CA GLN A 50 -1.70 -1.66 -13.87
C GLN A 50 -1.25 -0.37 -14.56
N THR A 51 -1.89 0.75 -14.26
CA THR A 51 -1.53 2.06 -14.86
C THR A 51 -0.10 2.46 -14.52
N ILE A 52 0.35 2.25 -13.27
CA ILE A 52 1.73 2.51 -12.85
C ILE A 52 2.71 1.65 -13.65
N LYS A 53 2.40 0.35 -13.80
CA LYS A 53 3.22 -0.61 -14.57
C LYS A 53 3.28 -0.25 -16.04
N GLU A 54 2.13 0.01 -16.68
CA GLU A 54 2.01 0.34 -18.11
C GLU A 54 2.74 1.64 -18.47
N LYS A 55 2.64 2.65 -17.61
CA LYS A 55 3.34 3.94 -17.80
C LYS A 55 4.80 3.92 -17.35
N GLY A 56 5.27 2.81 -16.77
CA GLY A 56 6.65 2.68 -16.28
C GLY A 56 7.01 3.70 -15.19
N LEU A 57 6.05 4.10 -14.36
CA LEU A 57 6.26 5.09 -13.30
C LEU A 57 7.05 4.44 -12.16
N LYS A 58 8.29 4.89 -11.93
CA LYS A 58 9.20 4.32 -10.93
C LYS A 58 9.15 5.03 -9.58
N ASP A 59 8.71 6.27 -9.56
CA ASP A 59 8.76 7.13 -8.37
C ASP A 59 7.44 7.11 -7.56
N ILE A 60 6.57 6.12 -7.81
CA ILE A 60 5.27 5.98 -7.15
C ILE A 60 5.25 4.69 -6.36
N SER A 61 4.94 4.77 -5.06
CA SER A 61 4.55 3.63 -4.24
C SER A 61 3.02 3.54 -4.16
N LEU A 62 2.46 2.37 -4.41
CA LEU A 62 1.04 2.07 -4.16
C LEU A 62 0.96 1.18 -2.92
N THR A 63 0.09 1.51 -1.97
CA THR A 63 -0.06 0.74 -0.71
C THR A 63 -1.53 0.63 -0.33
N SER A 64 -1.96 -0.56 0.08
CA SER A 64 -3.28 -0.76 0.67
C SER A 64 -3.24 -0.44 2.16
N VAL A 65 -4.25 0.29 2.64
CA VAL A 65 -4.40 0.64 4.05
C VAL A 65 -5.73 0.16 4.59
N GLY A 66 -5.85 0.13 5.92
CA GLY A 66 -7.06 -0.28 6.62
C GLY A 66 -8.15 0.80 6.61
N CYS A 67 -8.98 0.81 7.65
CA CYS A 67 -10.08 1.77 7.77
C CYS A 67 -9.55 3.19 8.02
N ILE A 68 -10.02 4.15 7.23
CA ILE A 68 -9.64 5.57 7.31
C ILE A 68 -10.62 6.35 8.21
N GLY A 69 -11.77 5.75 8.56
CA GLY A 69 -12.75 6.32 9.49
C GLY A 69 -13.94 7.03 8.84
N GLU A 70 -14.04 7.03 7.51
CA GLU A 70 -15.09 7.70 6.75
C GLU A 70 -15.73 6.79 5.70
N CYS A 71 -16.58 5.85 6.13
CA CYS A 71 -17.20 4.87 5.23
C CYS A 71 -18.08 5.50 4.14
N ALA A 72 -18.62 6.71 4.36
CA ALA A 72 -19.50 7.38 3.42
C ALA A 72 -18.77 7.89 2.15
N LEU A 73 -17.44 7.99 2.20
CA LEU A 73 -16.61 8.50 1.11
C LEU A 73 -15.77 7.42 0.43
N GLU A 74 -15.97 6.16 0.80
CA GLU A 74 -15.24 5.06 0.17
C GLU A 74 -15.69 4.82 -1.28
N PRO A 75 -14.76 4.37 -2.15
CA PRO A 75 -13.35 4.07 -1.88
C PRO A 75 -12.49 5.35 -1.82
N ILE A 76 -11.69 5.48 -0.74
CA ILE A 76 -10.81 6.65 -0.54
C ILE A 76 -9.41 6.34 -1.07
N VAL A 77 -8.89 7.26 -1.87
CA VAL A 77 -7.50 7.26 -2.36
C VAL A 77 -6.82 8.55 -1.94
N GLU A 78 -5.68 8.45 -1.25
CA GLU A 78 -4.87 9.60 -0.85
C GLU A 78 -3.51 9.56 -1.55
N VAL A 79 -2.97 10.73 -1.89
CA VAL A 79 -1.66 10.88 -2.55
C VAL A 79 -0.80 11.83 -1.73
N TYR A 80 0.37 11.34 -1.32
CA TYR A 80 1.40 12.08 -0.59
C TYR A 80 2.62 12.33 -1.51
N ASP A 81 3.32 13.45 -1.32
CA ASP A 81 4.61 13.84 -1.95
C ASP A 81 5.71 13.94 -0.88
#